data_AF-A0A534T877-F1
#
_entry.id   AF-A0A534T877-F1
#
_cell.length_a   1.000
_cell.length_b   1.000
_cell.length_c   1.000
_cell.angle_alpha   90.00
_cell.angle_beta   90.00
_cell.angle_gamma   90.00
#
_symmetry.space_group_name_H-M   'P 1'
#
loop_
_entity.id
_entity.type
_entity.pdbx_description
1 polymer ?
#
loop_
_entity_poly.entity_id
_entity_poly.type
_entity_poly.pdbx_seq_one_letter_code
_entity_poly.pdbx_strand_id
1 'polypeptide(L)'
;MKASELKELSVEELTRKAGELRENLFNLKIRRRAGTLESTADVTKNKRDLARILTLLTQKTGVSKAQRKAAQKQPPPPKQAEQPAEGKEQR
;
A
#
# COMPACT_ATOMS: atom_id res chain seq x y z
N MET A 1 1.95 4.36 -15.21
CA MET A 1 2.86 3.20 -15.46
C MET A 1 2.36 2.35 -16.64
N LYS A 2 3.27 1.73 -17.43
CA LYS A 2 2.89 0.71 -18.43
C LYS A 2 2.69 -0.64 -17.75
N ALA A 3 1.71 -1.41 -18.24
CA ALA A 3 1.35 -2.70 -17.64
C ALA A 3 2.44 -3.77 -17.80
N SER A 4 3.28 -3.66 -18.83
CA SER A 4 4.36 -4.62 -19.11
C SER A 4 5.43 -4.60 -18.02
N GLU A 5 5.91 -3.41 -17.66
CA GLU A 5 6.94 -3.23 -16.61
C GLU A 5 6.47 -3.72 -15.24
N LEU A 6 5.17 -3.69 -14.98
CA LEU A 6 4.60 -4.18 -13.72
C LEU A 6 4.48 -5.70 -13.66
N LYS A 7 4.44 -6.41 -14.80
CA LYS A 7 4.35 -7.88 -14.83
C LYS A 7 5.69 -8.54 -14.54
N GLU A 8 6.77 -7.91 -14.97
CA GLU A 8 8.16 -8.39 -14.84
C GLU A 8 8.67 -8.33 -13.39
N LEU A 9 8.11 -7.44 -12.56
CA LEU A 9 8.50 -7.26 -11.16
C LEU A 9 8.04 -8.42 -10.26
N SER A 10 8.80 -8.70 -9.20
CA SER A 10 8.47 -9.71 -8.21
C SER A 10 7.28 -9.29 -7.32
N VAL A 11 6.70 -10.25 -6.58
CA VAL A 11 5.58 -9.97 -5.64
C VAL A 11 6.02 -9.00 -4.53
N GLU A 12 7.26 -9.11 -4.06
CA GLU A 12 7.82 -8.24 -3.03
C GLU A 12 8.03 -6.81 -3.56
N GLU A 13 8.58 -6.68 -4.76
CA GLU A 13 8.78 -5.38 -5.40
C GLU A 13 7.45 -4.67 -5.70
N LEU A 14 6.43 -5.42 -6.14
CA LEU A 14 5.09 -4.89 -6.32
C LEU A 14 4.49 -4.41 -5.01
N THR A 15 4.71 -5.13 -3.91
CA THR A 15 4.24 -4.75 -2.58
C THR A 15 4.93 -3.46 -2.10
N ARG A 16 6.24 -3.36 -2.31
CA ARG A 16 7.02 -2.16 -1.97
C ARG A 16 6.54 -0.93 -2.77
N LYS A 17 6.39 -1.06 -4.09
CA LYS A 17 5.85 0.01 -4.94
C LYS A 17 4.42 0.40 -4.56
N ALA A 18 3.59 -0.55 -4.14
CA ALA A 18 2.25 -0.24 -3.64
C ALA A 18 2.29 0.62 -2.36
N GLY A 19 3.27 0.37 -1.48
CA GLY A 19 3.53 1.20 -0.30
C GLY A 19 3.90 2.63 -0.67
N GLU A 20 4.89 2.79 -1.55
CA GLU A 20 5.34 4.10 -2.04
C GLU A 20 4.20 4.90 -2.69
N LEU A 21 3.38 4.26 -3.55
CA LEU A 21 2.22 4.92 -4.16
C LEU A 21 1.15 5.32 -3.15
N ARG A 22 0.99 4.57 -2.04
CA ARG A 22 0.07 4.94 -0.96
C ARG A 22 0.54 6.17 -0.21
N GLU A 23 1.83 6.23 0.10
CA GLU A 23 2.44 7.40 0.74
C GLU A 23 2.34 8.64 -0.16
N ASN A 24 2.65 8.50 -1.44
CA ASN A 24 2.47 9.57 -2.42
C ASN A 24 1.02 10.04 -2.47
N LEU A 25 0.04 9.13 -2.47
CA LEU A 25 -1.37 9.51 -2.40
C LEU A 25 -1.75 10.21 -1.09
N PHE A 26 -1.13 9.86 0.03
CA PHE A 26 -1.34 10.54 1.30
C PHE A 26 -0.80 11.98 1.25
N ASN A 27 0.42 12.16 0.77
CA ASN A 27 1.03 13.47 0.55
C ASN A 27 0.19 14.33 -0.40
N LEU A 28 -0.29 13.77 -1.51
CA LEU A 28 -1.18 14.47 -2.44
C LEU A 28 -2.53 14.83 -1.80
N LYS A 29 -3.08 14.01 -0.90
CA LYS A 29 -4.30 14.36 -0.15
C LYS A 29 -4.06 15.51 0.82
N ILE A 30 -2.92 15.53 1.50
CA ILE A 30 -2.53 16.65 2.38
C ILE A 30 -2.40 17.92 1.56
N ARG A 31 -1.65 17.90 0.45
CA ARG A 31 -1.50 19.05 -0.46
C ARG A 31 -2.85 19.52 -1.02
N ARG A 32 -3.74 18.59 -1.37
CA ARG A 32 -5.11 18.91 -1.79
C ARG A 32 -5.89 19.65 -0.70
N ARG A 33 -5.79 19.20 0.56
CA ARG A 33 -6.45 19.85 1.69
C ARG A 33 -5.83 21.21 2.00
N ALA A 34 -4.52 21.35 1.83
CA ALA A 34 -3.78 22.59 1.99
C ALA A 34 -3.99 23.58 0.83
N GLY A 35 -4.65 23.19 -0.27
CA GLY A 35 -4.86 24.04 -1.44
C GLY A 35 -3.63 24.22 -2.33
N THR A 36 -2.51 23.57 -2.03
CA THR A 36 -1.23 23.67 -2.77
C THR A 36 -1.05 22.56 -3.81
N LEU A 37 -2.13 21.89 -4.20
CA LEU A 37 -2.06 20.79 -5.16
C LEU A 37 -1.92 21.34 -6.59
N GLU A 38 -0.75 21.16 -7.17
CA GLU A 38 -0.47 21.60 -8.55
C GLU A 38 -1.30 20.86 -9.61
N SER A 39 -1.58 19.56 -9.40
CA SER A 39 -2.22 18.72 -10.42
C SER A 39 -3.11 17.63 -9.84
N THR A 40 -4.40 17.72 -10.15
CA THR A 40 -5.42 16.70 -9.82
C THR A 40 -5.30 15.46 -10.70
N ALA A 41 -4.68 15.60 -11.88
CA ALA A 41 -4.41 14.49 -12.79
C ALA A 41 -3.46 13.48 -12.14
N ASP A 42 -2.45 13.94 -11.39
CA ASP A 42 -1.48 13.05 -10.76
C ASP A 42 -2.09 12.24 -9.61
N VAL A 43 -3.08 12.79 -8.91
CA VAL A 43 -3.89 12.02 -7.94
C VAL A 43 -4.58 10.84 -8.65
N THR A 44 -5.17 11.10 -9.81
CA THR A 44 -5.91 10.07 -10.58
C THR A 44 -4.96 9.04 -11.17
N LYS A 45 -3.80 9.46 -11.68
CA LYS A 45 -2.74 8.57 -12.19
C LYS A 45 -2.22 7.64 -11.09
N ASN A 46 -1.84 8.19 -9.93
CA ASN A 46 -1.34 7.41 -8.80
C ASN A 46 -2.38 6.40 -8.29
N LYS A 47 -3.67 6.79 -8.23
CA LYS A 47 -4.76 5.85 -7.90
C LYS A 47 -4.87 4.70 -8.89
N ARG A 48 -4.81 4.98 -10.19
CA ARG A 48 -4.90 3.97 -11.25
C ARG A 48 -3.69 3.03 -11.22
N ASP A 49 -2.50 3.57 -11.00
CA ASP A 49 -1.28 2.77 -10.92
C ASP A 49 -1.30 1.87 -9.67
N LEU A 50 -1.74 2.37 -8.51
CA LEU A 50 -1.93 1.54 -7.31
C LEU A 50 -2.93 0.40 -7.55
N ALA A 51 -4.07 0.69 -8.21
CA ALA A 51 -5.08 -0.32 -8.52
C ALA A 51 -4.55 -1.42 -9.45
N ARG A 52 -3.72 -1.07 -10.44
CA ARG A 52 -3.07 -2.03 -11.33
C ARG A 52 -2.12 -2.96 -10.57
N ILE A 53 -1.30 -2.40 -9.67
CA ILE A 53 -0.37 -3.20 -8.84
C ILE A 53 -1.14 -4.17 -7.94
N LEU A 54 -2.18 -3.71 -7.24
CA LEU A 54 -3.01 -4.56 -6.39
C LEU A 54 -3.71 -5.68 -7.18
N THR A 55 -4.09 -5.39 -8.43
CA THR A 55 -4.68 -6.38 -9.34
C THR A 55 -3.65 -7.44 -9.72
N LEU A 56 -2.43 -7.04 -10.09
CA LEU A 56 -1.35 -7.97 -10.41
C LEU A 56 -0.92 -8.82 -9.21
N LEU A 57 -0.84 -8.24 -8.02
CA LEU A 57 -0.62 -9.00 -6.78
C LEU A 57 -1.70 -10.05 -6.57
N THR A 58 -2.96 -9.70 -6.83
CA THR A 58 -4.08 -10.65 -6.72
C THR A 58 -3.99 -11.75 -7.78
N GLN A 59 -3.60 -11.42 -9.02
CA GLN A 59 -3.37 -12.41 -10.08
C GLN A 59 -2.22 -13.36 -9.75
N LYS A 60 -1.10 -12.86 -9.21
CA LYS A 60 0.06 -13.69 -8.81
C LYS A 60 -0.21 -14.57 -7.60
N THR A 61 -1.05 -14.13 -6.66
CA THR A 61 -1.38 -14.88 -5.43
C THR A 61 -2.53 -15.88 -5.61
N GLY A 62 -3.20 -15.89 -6.76
CA GLY A 62 -4.25 -16.88 -7.06
C GLY A 62 -5.49 -16.82 -6.16
N VAL A 63 -5.63 -15.78 -5.32
CA VAL A 63 -6.74 -15.67 -4.37
C VAL A 63 -8.01 -15.32 -5.14
N SER A 64 -8.77 -16.35 -5.48
CA SER A 64 -10.09 -16.22 -6.08
C SER A 64 -10.96 -15.33 -5.18
N LYS A 65 -11.71 -14.42 -5.80
CA LYS A 65 -12.56 -13.40 -5.15
C LYS A 65 -13.52 -14.00 -4.09
N ALA A 66 -13.76 -15.31 -4.13
CA ALA A 66 -14.55 -16.09 -3.18
C ALA A 66 -13.96 -16.18 -1.76
N GLN A 67 -12.64 -16.21 -1.59
CA GLN A 67 -12.00 -16.44 -0.27
C GLN A 67 -11.91 -15.16 0.59
N ARG A 68 -11.91 -13.96 -0.02
CA ARG A 68 -11.79 -12.67 0.70
C ARG A 68 -13.02 -12.32 1.54
N LYS A 69 -14.21 -12.86 1.23
CA LYS A 69 -15.44 -12.61 2.01
C LYS A 69 -15.49 -13.43 3.31
N ALA A 70 -14.73 -14.54 3.40
CA ALA A 70 -14.65 -15.38 4.60
C ALA A 70 -13.63 -14.85 5.63
N ALA A 71 -12.52 -14.26 5.19
CA ALA A 71 -11.46 -13.76 6.07
C ALA A 71 -11.78 -12.40 6.74
N GLN A 72 -12.80 -11.68 6.28
CA GLN A 72 -13.17 -10.35 6.81
C GLN A 72 -13.97 -10.42 8.14
N LYS A 73 -14.14 -11.62 8.73
CA LYS A 73 -14.71 -11.84 10.08
C LYS A 73 -13.67 -11.94 11.19
N GLN A 74 -12.37 -11.92 10.89
CA GLN A 74 -11.35 -11.92 11.94
C GLN A 74 -10.92 -10.47 12.23
N PRO A 75 -10.99 -10.02 13.50
CA PRO A 75 -10.46 -8.71 13.87
C PRO A 75 -8.97 -8.62 13.50
N PRO A 76 -8.47 -7.43 13.14
CA PRO A 76 -7.08 -7.26 12.75
C PRO A 76 -6.16 -7.80 13.84
N PRO A 77 -5.09 -8.54 13.48
CA PRO A 77 -4.14 -9.05 14.46
C PRO A 77 -3.58 -7.87 15.27
N PRO A 78 -3.43 -8.02 16.61
CA PRO A 78 -2.79 -7.00 17.42
C PRO A 78 -1.42 -6.73 16.79
N LYS A 79 -1.15 -5.46 16.49
CA LYS A 79 0.17 -5.01 16.04
C LYS A 79 1.20 -5.64 16.97
N GLN A 80 2.10 -6.40 16.37
CA GLN A 80 3.18 -7.10 17.06
C GLN A 80 3.89 -6.11 17.97
N ALA A 81 3.95 -6.53 19.24
CA ALA A 81 5.03 -6.27 20.19
C ALA A 81 6.23 -5.51 19.59
N GLU A 82 6.30 -4.22 19.90
CA GLU A 82 7.55 -3.52 20.02
C GLU A 82 8.01 -3.66 21.48
N GLN A 83 8.70 -4.75 21.76
CA GLN A 83 9.69 -4.85 22.83
C GLN A 83 10.87 -5.62 22.20
N PRO A 84 12.14 -5.41 22.59
CA PRO A 84 12.64 -4.69 23.76
C PRO A 84 13.80 -3.72 23.43
N ALA A 85 14.06 -2.73 24.30
CA ALA A 85 15.39 -2.13 24.39
C ALA A 85 15.65 -1.66 25.83
N GLU A 86 16.64 -2.31 26.42
CA GLU A 86 17.21 -2.04 27.73
C GLU A 86 17.69 -0.60 27.85
N GLY A 87 17.55 -0.02 29.04
CA GLY A 87 18.08 1.31 29.35
C GLY A 87 17.94 1.62 30.82
N LYS A 88 18.92 1.17 31.60
CA LYS A 88 19.09 1.44 33.02
C LYS A 88 19.17 2.94 33.29
N GLU A 89 18.48 3.41 34.32
CA GLU A 89 18.85 4.51 35.23
C GLU A 89 17.80 4.44 36.36
N GLN A 90 18.02 3.96 37.58
CA GLN A 90 19.05 4.30 38.57
C GLN A 90 19.29 5.81 38.68
N ARG A 91 18.33 6.54 39.25
CA ARG A 91 18.53 7.33 40.48
C ARG A 91 17.24 7.99 40.96
#